data_AF-A0A0S4TRG0-F1
#
_entry.id   AF-A0A0S4TRG0-F1
#
_cell.length_a   1.000
_cell.length_b   1.000
_cell.length_c   1.000
_cell.angle_alpha   90.00
_cell.angle_beta   90.00
_cell.angle_gamma   90.00
#
_symmetry.space_group_name_H-M   'P 1'
#
loop_
_entity.id
_entity.type
_entity.pdbx_description
1 polymer ?
#
loop_
_entity_poly.entity_id
_entity_poly.type
_entity_poly.pdbx_seq_one_letter_code
_entity_poly.pdbx_strand_id
1 'polypeptide(L)'
;MKIVVIGASGTIGRAVTAELEQGGAHEVIRVGRTRGDHQVDITNADSVAVLFAKLGRVDAIVSTAGNLFFGPLTHMSAADFNLGLQDKLLGQVRLALVGQHHLNDGGSITLTTGIVGQEPIAQGANATAVNAGIEGFVRAAACELPRSIRINAVSPTVLTESMAVYGPFFPGFESVPAARAAMAYRRSVEGVQSGRVYRVG
;
A
#
# COMPACT_ATOMS: atom_id res chain seq x y z
N MET A 1 17.25 9.35 -2.11
CA MET A 1 17.03 7.89 -2.18
C MET A 1 16.34 7.53 -3.49
N LYS A 2 16.54 6.31 -4.02
CA LYS A 2 15.79 5.77 -5.16
C LYS A 2 14.57 5.01 -4.64
N ILE A 3 13.38 5.56 -4.86
CA ILE A 3 12.11 5.08 -4.26
C ILE A 3 11.15 4.64 -5.36
N VAL A 4 10.61 3.44 -5.24
CA VAL A 4 9.57 2.93 -6.15
C VAL A 4 8.21 3.15 -5.53
N VAL A 5 7.31 3.85 -6.22
CA VAL A 5 5.91 4.03 -5.79
C VAL A 5 4.99 3.28 -6.75
N ILE A 6 4.46 2.15 -6.30
CA ILE A 6 3.47 1.34 -7.02
C ILE A 6 2.07 1.89 -6.72
N GLY A 7 1.25 2.08 -7.76
CA GLY A 7 -0.03 2.77 -7.67
C GLY A 7 0.08 4.29 -7.76
N ALA A 8 1.19 4.82 -8.28
CA ALA A 8 1.51 6.25 -8.29
C ALA A 8 0.45 7.15 -8.97
N SER A 9 -0.38 6.60 -9.85
CA SER A 9 -1.48 7.35 -10.50
C SER A 9 -2.75 7.45 -9.68
N GLY A 10 -2.90 6.70 -8.58
CA GLY A 10 -4.06 6.74 -7.69
C GLY A 10 -4.06 7.98 -6.77
N THR A 11 -5.18 8.26 -6.09
CA THR A 11 -5.30 9.43 -5.20
C THR A 11 -4.21 9.46 -4.12
N ILE A 12 -3.99 8.34 -3.41
CA ILE A 12 -2.89 8.20 -2.44
C ILE A 12 -1.53 8.26 -3.14
N GLY A 13 -1.36 7.49 -4.22
CA GLY A 13 -0.09 7.39 -4.93
C GLY A 13 0.44 8.74 -5.43
N ARG A 14 -0.45 9.61 -5.93
CA ARG A 14 -0.09 10.98 -6.35
C ARG A 14 0.35 11.83 -5.17
N ALA A 15 -0.37 11.77 -4.04
CA ALA A 15 -0.01 12.52 -2.84
C ALA A 15 1.32 12.03 -2.23
N VAL A 16 1.55 10.71 -2.21
CA VAL A 16 2.81 10.10 -1.75
C VAL A 16 3.98 10.48 -2.66
N THR A 17 3.77 10.43 -3.98
CA THR A 17 4.79 10.86 -4.96
C THR A 17 5.15 12.32 -4.72
N ALA A 18 4.15 13.20 -4.63
CA ALA A 18 4.37 14.63 -4.38
C ALA A 18 5.10 14.87 -3.04
N GLU A 19 4.72 14.17 -1.97
CA GLU A 19 5.36 14.30 -0.65
C GLU A 19 6.82 13.84 -0.66
N LEU A 20 7.15 12.75 -1.36
CA LEU A 20 8.52 12.23 -1.45
C LEU A 20 9.41 13.03 -2.40
N GLU A 21 8.83 13.76 -3.36
CA GLU A 21 9.60 14.61 -4.27
C GLU A 21 9.88 16.01 -3.70
N GLN A 22 9.22 16.39 -2.60
CA GLN A 22 9.46 17.68 -1.96
C GLN A 22 10.95 17.87 -1.64
N GLY A 23 11.49 19.03 -2.03
CA GLY A 23 12.88 19.39 -1.78
C GLY A 23 13.91 18.67 -2.66
N GLY A 24 13.50 17.82 -3.61
CA GLY A 24 14.42 17.19 -4.58
C GLY A 24 15.37 16.14 -3.99
N ALA A 25 15.07 15.61 -2.80
CA ALA A 25 15.95 14.68 -2.09
C ALA A 25 15.90 13.23 -2.62
N HIS A 26 14.84 12.87 -3.34
CA HIS A 26 14.58 11.50 -3.79
C HIS A 26 14.34 11.40 -5.30
N GLU A 27 14.85 10.32 -5.88
CA GLU A 27 14.49 9.86 -7.22
C GLU A 27 13.25 8.96 -7.07
N VAL A 28 12.08 9.44 -7.47
CA VAL A 28 10.82 8.69 -7.36
C VAL A 28 10.45 8.05 -8.69
N ILE A 29 10.44 6.72 -8.72
CA ILE A 29 10.03 5.90 -9.86
C ILE A 29 8.55 5.56 -9.70
N ARG A 30 7.73 6.09 -10.62
CA ARG A 30 6.28 5.94 -10.61
C ARG A 30 5.88 4.68 -11.35
N VAL A 31 5.25 3.75 -10.66
CA VAL A 31 4.79 2.48 -11.24
C VAL A 31 3.27 2.39 -11.13
N GLY A 32 2.60 1.95 -12.19
CA GLY A 32 1.15 1.72 -12.19
C GLY A 32 0.77 0.54 -13.07
N ARG A 33 -0.52 0.18 -13.12
CA ARG A 33 -0.96 -0.92 -13.97
C ARG A 33 -0.90 -0.58 -15.46
N THR A 34 -1.22 0.66 -15.81
CA THR A 34 -1.38 1.10 -17.21
C THR A 34 -0.61 2.37 -17.56
N ARG A 35 -0.08 3.08 -16.55
CA ARG A 35 0.62 4.38 -16.70
C ARG A 35 1.72 4.49 -15.64
N GLY A 36 2.65 5.43 -15.82
CA GLY A 36 3.84 5.60 -15.00
C GLY A 36 5.11 5.30 -15.81
N ASP A 37 6.27 5.47 -15.17
CA ASP A 37 7.59 5.19 -15.76
C ASP A 37 7.74 3.70 -16.11
N HIS A 38 7.09 2.84 -15.32
CA HIS A 38 6.96 1.41 -15.57
C HIS A 38 5.56 0.87 -15.26
N GLN A 39 5.28 -0.30 -15.80
CA GLN A 39 4.01 -1.00 -15.62
C GLN A 39 4.19 -2.31 -14.85
N VAL A 40 3.21 -2.64 -14.02
CA VAL A 40 3.17 -3.90 -13.27
C VAL A 40 1.74 -4.37 -13.04
N ASP A 41 1.51 -5.67 -13.19
CA ASP A 41 0.33 -6.35 -12.67
C ASP A 41 0.70 -7.06 -11.36
N ILE A 42 0.27 -6.50 -10.23
CA ILE A 42 0.60 -7.05 -8.91
C ILE A 42 -0.11 -8.38 -8.62
N THR A 43 -1.11 -8.76 -9.42
CA THR A 43 -1.75 -10.08 -9.31
C THR A 43 -0.90 -11.20 -9.91
N ASN A 44 0.11 -10.86 -10.72
CA ASN A 44 0.99 -11.79 -11.42
C ASN A 44 2.42 -11.72 -10.85
N ALA A 45 2.91 -12.84 -10.29
CA ALA A 45 4.24 -12.92 -9.70
C ALA A 45 5.37 -12.66 -10.70
N ASP A 46 5.23 -13.15 -11.95
CA ASP A 46 6.24 -12.95 -13.00
C ASP A 46 6.30 -11.47 -13.41
N SER A 47 5.16 -10.79 -13.48
CA SER A 47 5.14 -9.35 -13.76
C SER A 47 5.88 -8.55 -12.69
N VAL A 48 5.75 -8.92 -11.42
CA VAL A 48 6.47 -8.28 -10.31
C VAL A 48 7.97 -8.58 -10.38
N ALA A 49 8.35 -9.83 -10.69
CA ALA A 49 9.75 -10.21 -10.85
C ALA A 49 10.43 -9.45 -12.00
N VAL A 50 9.77 -9.35 -13.16
CA VAL A 50 10.27 -8.59 -14.32
C VAL A 50 10.45 -7.11 -13.98
N LEU A 51 9.52 -6.49 -13.25
CA LEU A 51 9.65 -5.11 -12.80
C LEU A 51 10.93 -4.92 -11.98
N PHE A 52 11.12 -5.70 -10.91
CA PHE A 52 12.26 -5.50 -10.01
C PHE A 52 13.60 -5.89 -10.64
N ALA A 53 13.62 -6.89 -11.52
CA ALA A 53 14.80 -7.20 -12.34
C ALA A 53 15.23 -6.01 -13.21
N LYS A 54 14.26 -5.31 -13.83
CA LYS A 54 14.51 -4.12 -14.64
C LYS A 54 14.97 -2.91 -13.81
N LEU A 55 14.39 -2.72 -12.62
CA LEU A 55 14.71 -1.60 -11.74
C LEU A 55 16.09 -1.73 -11.06
N GLY A 56 16.57 -2.97 -10.87
CA GLY A 56 17.78 -3.24 -10.10
C GLY A 56 17.61 -2.95 -8.62
N ARG A 57 18.65 -2.43 -7.97
CA ARG A 57 18.61 -2.05 -6.55
C ARG A 57 17.86 -0.74 -6.32
N VAL A 58 17.12 -0.66 -5.21
CA VAL A 58 16.36 0.52 -4.76
C VAL A 58 16.45 0.68 -3.23
N ASP A 59 16.16 1.87 -2.73
CA ASP A 59 16.23 2.18 -1.28
C ASP A 59 14.89 1.99 -0.58
N ALA A 60 13.77 2.20 -1.29
CA ALA A 60 12.45 2.00 -0.73
C ALA A 60 11.42 1.56 -1.77
N ILE A 61 10.45 0.79 -1.30
CA ILE A 61 9.29 0.31 -2.06
C ILE A 61 8.03 0.77 -1.33
N VAL A 62 7.18 1.52 -2.01
CA VAL A 62 5.90 1.99 -1.48
C VAL A 62 4.78 1.44 -2.35
N SER A 63 3.86 0.69 -1.75
CA SER A 63 2.66 0.20 -2.42
C SER A 63 1.45 1.00 -1.98
N THR A 64 0.84 1.71 -2.92
CA THR A 64 -0.46 2.40 -2.79
C THR A 64 -1.54 1.77 -3.69
N ALA A 65 -1.23 0.59 -4.26
CA ALA A 65 -2.12 -0.17 -5.13
C ALA A 65 -2.89 -1.25 -4.34
N GLY A 66 -3.90 -1.81 -4.99
CA GLY A 66 -4.71 -2.91 -4.45
C GLY A 66 -6.20 -2.62 -4.54
N ASN A 67 -6.92 -3.44 -5.29
CA ASN A 67 -8.38 -3.42 -5.35
C ASN A 67 -9.00 -4.42 -4.38
N LEU A 68 -10.20 -4.10 -3.91
CA LEU A 68 -10.99 -4.94 -3.01
C LEU A 68 -12.47 -4.80 -3.37
N PHE A 69 -13.29 -5.68 -2.80
CA PHE A 69 -14.72 -5.70 -3.05
C PHE A 69 -15.48 -5.02 -1.91
N PHE A 70 -16.47 -4.18 -2.26
CA PHE A 70 -17.49 -3.68 -1.34
C PHE A 70 -18.85 -4.21 -1.80
N GLY A 71 -19.56 -4.89 -0.90
CA GLY A 71 -20.93 -5.33 -1.16
C GLY A 71 -21.57 -6.03 0.04
N PRO A 72 -22.91 -6.17 0.07
CA PRO A 72 -23.62 -6.84 1.15
C PRO A 72 -23.12 -8.27 1.36
N LEU A 73 -22.83 -8.65 2.61
CA LEU A 73 -22.33 -9.99 2.93
C LEU A 73 -23.28 -11.09 2.44
N THR A 74 -24.60 -10.86 2.50
CA THR A 74 -25.64 -11.80 2.08
C THR A 74 -25.61 -12.12 0.58
N HIS A 75 -25.00 -11.27 -0.24
CA HIS A 75 -24.90 -11.45 -1.70
C HIS A 75 -23.44 -11.63 -2.16
N MET A 76 -22.48 -11.64 -1.24
CA MET A 76 -21.07 -11.75 -1.57
C MET A 76 -20.73 -13.20 -1.95
N SER A 77 -20.21 -13.40 -3.16
CA SER A 77 -19.71 -14.69 -3.58
C SER A 77 -18.25 -14.91 -3.14
N ALA A 78 -17.80 -16.16 -3.19
CA ALA A 78 -16.38 -16.48 -2.99
C ALA A 78 -15.48 -15.81 -4.06
N ALA A 79 -15.99 -15.62 -5.28
CA ALA A 79 -15.26 -14.94 -6.35
C ALA A 79 -15.07 -13.45 -6.04
N ASP A 80 -16.11 -12.78 -5.52
CA ASP A 80 -16.03 -11.39 -5.07
C ASP A 80 -15.01 -11.23 -3.96
N PHE A 81 -15.01 -12.15 -2.99
CA PHE A 81 -14.04 -12.14 -1.90
C PHE A 81 -12.61 -12.39 -2.40
N ASN A 82 -12.44 -13.30 -3.36
CA ASN A 82 -11.13 -13.63 -3.94
C ASN A 82 -10.48 -12.45 -4.65
N LEU A 83 -11.24 -11.48 -5.18
CA LEU A 83 -10.69 -10.26 -5.79
C LEU A 83 -9.77 -9.52 -4.81
N GLY A 84 -10.25 -9.22 -3.60
CA GLY A 84 -9.45 -8.54 -2.58
C GLY A 84 -8.27 -9.38 -2.07
N LEU A 85 -8.42 -10.71 -2.06
CA LEU A 85 -7.33 -11.62 -1.71
C LEU A 85 -6.20 -11.57 -2.74
N GLN A 86 -6.51 -11.62 -4.04
CA GLN A 86 -5.48 -11.68 -5.08
C GLN A 86 -4.85 -10.34 -5.39
N ASP A 87 -5.64 -9.26 -5.40
CA ASP A 87 -5.21 -7.93 -5.80
C ASP A 87 -4.62 -7.16 -4.61
N LYS A 88 -5.43 -6.84 -3.59
CA LYS A 88 -4.95 -6.01 -2.48
C LYS A 88 -4.11 -6.74 -1.43
N LEU A 89 -4.50 -7.94 -0.99
CA LEU A 89 -3.71 -8.71 -0.01
C LEU A 89 -2.45 -9.28 -0.68
N LEU A 90 -2.63 -10.30 -1.53
CA LEU A 90 -1.51 -11.05 -2.10
C LEU A 90 -0.72 -10.20 -3.09
N GLY A 91 -1.32 -9.24 -3.80
CA GLY A 91 -0.55 -8.35 -4.67
C GLY A 91 0.48 -7.52 -3.90
N GLN A 92 0.11 -6.99 -2.74
CA GLN A 92 1.06 -6.27 -1.88
C GLN A 92 2.07 -7.20 -1.19
N VAL A 93 1.64 -8.40 -0.77
CA VAL A 93 2.57 -9.40 -0.23
C VAL A 93 3.59 -9.84 -1.29
N ARG A 94 3.18 -10.06 -2.54
CA ARG A 94 4.09 -10.38 -3.66
C ARG A 94 5.12 -9.28 -3.89
N LEU A 95 4.70 -8.01 -3.87
CA LEU A 95 5.63 -6.88 -3.95
C LEU A 95 6.67 -6.94 -2.83
N ALA A 96 6.27 -7.26 -1.60
CA ALA A 96 7.21 -7.36 -0.48
C ALA A 96 8.16 -8.56 -0.61
N LEU A 97 7.62 -9.74 -0.91
CA LEU A 97 8.39 -10.99 -1.03
C LEU A 97 9.44 -10.90 -2.15
N VAL A 98 9.08 -10.36 -3.31
CA VAL A 98 10.02 -10.19 -4.43
C VAL A 98 10.92 -8.98 -4.18
N GLY A 99 10.34 -7.84 -3.85
CA GLY A 99 11.03 -6.56 -3.74
C GLY A 99 12.09 -6.51 -2.65
N GLN A 100 11.94 -7.27 -1.56
CA GLN A 100 12.94 -7.30 -0.48
C GLN A 100 14.34 -7.74 -0.94
N HIS A 101 14.42 -8.57 -1.99
CA HIS A 101 15.69 -9.00 -2.58
C HIS A 101 16.36 -7.91 -3.41
N HIS A 102 15.63 -6.85 -3.77
CA HIS A 102 16.08 -5.70 -4.54
C HIS A 102 16.33 -4.45 -3.70
N LEU A 103 16.05 -4.50 -2.39
CA LEU A 103 16.38 -3.41 -1.47
C LEU A 103 17.88 -3.36 -1.18
N ASN A 104 18.41 -2.15 -1.07
CA ASN A 104 19.70 -1.87 -0.42
C ASN A 104 19.62 -2.17 1.09
N ASP A 105 20.78 -2.31 1.75
CA ASP A 105 20.84 -2.47 3.19
C ASP A 105 20.24 -1.24 3.89
N GLY A 106 19.45 -1.46 4.93
CA GLY A 106 18.67 -0.40 5.58
C GLY A 106 17.44 0.08 4.81
N GLY A 107 17.14 -0.52 3.66
CA GLY A 107 16.00 -0.15 2.82
C GLY A 107 14.63 -0.40 3.48
N SER A 108 13.55 0.08 2.86
CA SER A 108 12.21 -0.01 3.45
C SER A 108 11.10 -0.44 2.50
N ILE A 109 10.08 -1.09 3.07
CA ILE A 109 8.83 -1.44 2.40
C ILE A 109 7.67 -0.75 3.14
N THR A 110 6.79 -0.08 2.41
CA THR A 110 5.58 0.52 2.97
C THR A 110 4.37 0.04 2.20
N LEU A 111 3.48 -0.70 2.88
CA LEU A 111 2.23 -1.21 2.31
C LEU A 111 1.04 -0.32 2.70
N THR A 112 -0.07 -0.44 1.99
CA THR A 112 -1.31 0.32 2.27
C THR A 112 -2.41 -0.60 2.77
N THR A 113 -2.96 -0.28 3.95
CA THR A 113 -4.17 -0.90 4.51
C THR A 113 -5.33 0.10 4.45
N GLY A 114 -5.96 0.39 5.59
CA GLY A 114 -7.08 1.32 5.71
C GLY A 114 -7.89 1.06 6.97
N ILE A 115 -8.53 2.12 7.49
CA ILE A 115 -9.24 2.14 8.78
C ILE A 115 -10.19 0.95 8.99
N VAL A 116 -10.79 0.46 7.90
CA VAL A 116 -11.73 -0.67 7.91
C VAL A 116 -11.13 -1.99 8.38
N GLY A 117 -9.80 -2.11 8.45
CA GLY A 117 -9.13 -3.26 9.08
C GLY A 117 -9.32 -3.31 10.60
N GLN A 118 -9.67 -2.18 11.22
CA GLN A 118 -9.87 -2.02 12.67
C GLN A 118 -11.30 -1.59 13.01
N GLU A 119 -11.91 -0.75 12.17
CA GLU A 119 -13.28 -0.24 12.32
C GLU A 119 -14.15 -0.74 11.16
N PRO A 120 -14.78 -1.93 11.28
CA PRO A 120 -15.58 -2.51 10.21
C PRO A 120 -16.78 -1.62 9.86
N ILE A 121 -17.11 -1.59 8.58
CA ILE A 121 -18.27 -0.89 8.05
C ILE A 121 -19.20 -1.86 7.32
N ALA A 122 -20.47 -1.47 7.14
CA ALA A 122 -21.39 -2.22 6.29
C ALA A 122 -20.77 -2.41 4.89
N GLN A 123 -20.97 -3.59 4.32
CA GLN A 123 -20.42 -3.99 3.01
C GLN A 123 -18.88 -4.10 2.94
N GLY A 124 -18.18 -3.91 4.06
CA GLY A 124 -16.71 -3.88 4.13
C GLY A 124 -16.04 -5.21 4.49
N ALA A 125 -16.75 -6.34 4.56
CA ALA A 125 -16.18 -7.59 5.10
C ALA A 125 -14.91 -8.05 4.38
N ASN A 126 -14.86 -7.94 3.04
CA ASN A 126 -13.66 -8.23 2.27
C ASN A 126 -12.52 -7.25 2.58
N ALA A 127 -12.83 -5.95 2.61
CA ALA A 127 -11.88 -4.89 2.93
C ALA A 127 -11.24 -5.07 4.31
N THR A 128 -12.06 -5.37 5.33
CA THR A 128 -11.61 -5.62 6.71
C THR A 128 -10.67 -6.81 6.77
N ALA A 129 -11.06 -7.96 6.21
CA ALA A 129 -10.25 -9.17 6.25
C ALA A 129 -8.90 -8.99 5.53
N VAL A 130 -8.92 -8.38 4.34
CA VAL A 130 -7.73 -8.10 3.54
C VAL A 130 -6.77 -7.15 4.27
N ASN A 131 -7.28 -6.05 4.81
CA ASN A 131 -6.45 -5.08 5.53
C ASN A 131 -5.84 -5.70 6.79
N ALA A 132 -6.63 -6.43 7.59
CA ALA A 132 -6.13 -7.13 8.77
C ALA A 132 -5.05 -8.18 8.42
N GLY A 133 -5.21 -8.88 7.29
CA GLY A 133 -4.22 -9.82 6.76
C GLY A 133 -2.88 -9.15 6.42
N ILE A 134 -2.91 -8.00 5.74
CA ILE A 134 -1.70 -7.22 5.43
C ILE A 134 -1.04 -6.73 6.73
N GLU A 135 -1.81 -6.23 7.70
CA GLU A 135 -1.25 -5.79 8.98
C GLU A 135 -0.59 -6.93 9.76
N GLY A 136 -1.19 -8.14 9.73
CA GLY A 136 -0.60 -9.35 10.28
C GLY A 136 0.72 -9.71 9.60
N PHE A 137 0.74 -9.70 8.27
CA PHE A 137 1.94 -9.94 7.47
C PHE A 137 3.06 -8.95 7.81
N VAL A 138 2.77 -7.64 7.87
CA VAL A 138 3.76 -6.60 8.20
C VAL A 138 4.38 -6.84 9.58
N ARG A 139 3.56 -7.17 10.59
CA ARG A 139 4.05 -7.44 11.94
C ARG A 139 5.00 -8.64 11.97
N ALA A 140 4.66 -9.73 11.28
CA ALA A 140 5.49 -10.93 11.25
C ALA A 140 6.77 -10.73 10.41
N ALA A 141 6.64 -10.21 9.19
CA ALA A 141 7.77 -10.01 8.28
C ALA A 141 8.85 -9.07 8.86
N ALA A 142 8.46 -8.08 9.67
CA ALA A 142 9.39 -7.19 10.34
C ALA A 142 10.37 -7.89 11.29
N CYS A 143 10.02 -9.08 11.80
CA CYS A 143 10.88 -9.88 12.67
C CYS A 143 11.94 -10.68 11.90
N GLU A 144 11.76 -10.86 10.59
CA GLU A 144 12.56 -11.79 9.77
C GLU A 144 13.34 -11.10 8.65
N LEU A 145 13.03 -9.85 8.31
CA LEU A 145 13.71 -9.13 7.24
C LEU A 145 15.20 -8.87 7.60
N PRO A 146 16.15 -9.29 6.73
CA PRO A 146 17.58 -9.19 7.00
C PRO A 146 18.12 -7.80 6.63
N ARG A 147 19.43 -7.57 6.83
CA ARG A 147 20.16 -6.39 6.33
C ARG A 147 19.57 -5.05 6.82
N SER A 148 19.00 -5.06 8.03
CA SER A 148 18.32 -3.90 8.61
C SER A 148 17.16 -3.35 7.76
N ILE A 149 16.59 -4.17 6.88
CA ILE A 149 15.42 -3.79 6.09
C ILE A 149 14.21 -3.65 7.00
N ARG A 150 13.40 -2.63 6.73
CA ARG A 150 12.19 -2.34 7.51
C ARG A 150 10.93 -2.55 6.66
N ILE A 151 9.84 -2.90 7.32
CA ILE A 151 8.52 -2.97 6.67
C ILE A 151 7.46 -2.36 7.59
N ASN A 152 6.59 -1.52 7.05
CA ASN A 152 5.44 -0.97 7.76
C ASN A 152 4.20 -0.93 6.85
N ALA A 153 3.05 -0.64 7.44
CA ALA A 153 1.82 -0.30 6.73
C ALA A 153 1.34 1.11 7.10
N VAL A 154 0.66 1.77 6.17
CA VAL A 154 -0.12 2.99 6.43
C VAL A 154 -1.61 2.65 6.31
N SER A 155 -2.37 3.01 7.34
CA SER A 155 -3.80 2.76 7.48
C SER A 155 -4.54 4.10 7.54
N PRO A 156 -4.86 4.71 6.39
CA PRO A 156 -5.63 5.95 6.38
C PRO A 156 -7.11 5.68 6.67
N THR A 157 -7.80 6.65 7.27
CA THR A 157 -9.26 6.77 7.17
C THR A 157 -9.69 7.13 5.75
N VAL A 158 -11.00 7.22 5.50
CA VAL A 158 -11.53 7.66 4.20
C VAL A 158 -10.93 9.00 3.79
N LEU A 159 -10.46 9.09 2.55
CA LEU A 159 -9.81 10.31 2.07
C LEU A 159 -10.85 11.38 1.72
N THR A 160 -10.56 12.63 2.05
CA THR A 160 -11.41 13.77 1.70
C THR A 160 -11.68 13.81 0.19
N GLU A 161 -10.65 13.59 -0.63
CA GLU A 161 -10.74 13.57 -2.09
C GLU A 161 -11.54 12.39 -2.65
N SER A 162 -11.86 11.40 -1.82
CA SER A 162 -12.63 10.21 -2.20
C SER A 162 -14.01 10.13 -1.55
N MET A 163 -14.42 11.16 -0.79
CA MET A 163 -15.71 11.22 -0.09
C MET A 163 -16.91 11.15 -1.04
N ALA A 164 -16.79 11.67 -2.26
CA ALA A 164 -17.87 11.59 -3.25
C ALA A 164 -18.23 10.14 -3.62
N VAL A 165 -17.25 9.23 -3.58
CA VAL A 165 -17.43 7.81 -3.92
C VAL A 165 -17.69 6.98 -2.68
N TYR A 166 -16.88 7.17 -1.63
CA TYR A 166 -16.91 6.30 -0.45
C TYR A 166 -17.71 6.85 0.73
N GLY A 167 -18.03 8.14 0.77
CA GLY A 167 -18.73 8.78 1.88
C GLY A 167 -19.97 8.02 2.40
N PRO A 168 -20.85 7.49 1.53
CA PRO A 168 -22.01 6.69 1.96
C PRO A 168 -21.68 5.44 2.80
N PHE A 169 -20.48 4.88 2.66
CA PHE A 169 -20.03 3.71 3.44
C PHE A 169 -19.47 4.09 4.81
N PHE A 170 -19.18 5.37 5.05
CA PHE A 170 -18.48 5.87 6.23
C PHE A 170 -19.29 6.94 6.99
N PRO A 171 -20.56 6.69 7.35
CA PRO A 171 -21.36 7.66 8.10
C PRO A 171 -20.71 7.95 9.46
N GLY A 172 -20.46 9.24 9.74
CA GLY A 172 -19.88 9.70 11.01
C GLY A 172 -18.36 9.60 11.11
N PHE A 173 -17.67 9.12 10.08
CA PHE A 173 -16.20 9.14 10.05
C PHE A 173 -15.69 10.50 9.59
N GLU A 174 -14.66 11.01 10.28
CA GLU A 174 -13.88 12.14 9.80
C GLU A 174 -12.99 11.69 8.62
N SER A 175 -13.00 12.47 7.54
CA SER A 175 -12.12 12.21 6.40
C SER A 175 -10.75 12.85 6.60
N VAL A 176 -9.72 12.30 5.97
CA VAL A 176 -8.36 12.88 5.99
C VAL A 176 -7.90 13.31 4.59
N PRO A 177 -7.26 14.48 4.41
CA PRO A 177 -6.66 14.84 3.13
C PRO A 177 -5.57 13.84 2.71
N ALA A 178 -5.49 13.49 1.43
CA ALA A 178 -4.48 12.57 0.92
C ALA A 178 -3.04 13.05 1.20
N ALA A 179 -2.80 14.36 1.16
CA ALA A 179 -1.52 14.96 1.52
C ALA A 179 -1.13 14.70 3.00
N ARG A 180 -2.11 14.74 3.92
CA ARG A 180 -1.87 14.43 5.34
C ARG A 180 -1.54 12.95 5.52
N ALA A 181 -2.22 12.06 4.79
CA ALA A 181 -1.89 10.63 4.77
C ALA A 181 -0.49 10.36 4.19
N ALA A 182 -0.09 11.09 3.14
CA ALA A 182 1.20 10.95 2.48
C ALA A 182 2.41 11.10 3.43
N MET A 183 2.31 11.98 4.43
CA MET A 183 3.39 12.14 5.43
C MET A 183 3.67 10.88 6.25
N ALA A 184 2.68 9.99 6.45
CA ALA A 184 2.91 8.72 7.11
C ALA A 184 3.74 7.76 6.24
N TYR A 185 3.61 7.84 4.91
CA TYR A 185 4.48 7.11 3.99
C TYR A 185 5.90 7.65 4.03
N ARG A 186 6.08 8.99 4.04
CA ARG A 186 7.41 9.59 4.24
C ARG A 186 8.03 9.14 5.56
N ARG A 187 7.25 9.17 6.66
CA ARG A 187 7.69 8.67 7.98
C ARG A 187 8.12 7.20 7.93
N SER A 188 7.43 6.36 7.17
CA SER A 188 7.82 4.96 7.00
C SER A 188 9.13 4.81 6.22
N VAL A 189 9.27 5.57 5.13
CA VAL A 189 10.46 5.53 4.25
C VAL A 189 11.69 6.06 4.97
N GLU A 190 11.62 7.26 5.53
CA GLU A 190 12.76 7.99 6.10
C GLU A 190 12.99 7.69 7.59
N GLY A 191 11.97 7.21 8.29
CA GLY A 191 12.06 6.89 9.72
C GLY A 191 12.80 5.59 9.99
N VAL A 192 12.84 5.20 11.26
CA VAL A 192 13.63 4.04 11.74
C VAL A 192 12.78 2.87 12.21
N GLN A 193 11.45 3.01 12.20
CA GLN A 193 10.55 1.98 12.75
C GLN A 193 10.29 0.86 11.72
N SER A 194 10.02 -0.34 12.23
CA SER A 194 9.59 -1.52 11.49
C SER A 194 8.43 -2.22 12.22
N GLY A 195 7.61 -2.97 11.52
CA GLY A 195 6.46 -3.71 12.05
C GLY A 195 5.29 -2.83 12.49
N ARG A 196 5.25 -1.55 12.08
CA ARG A 196 4.21 -0.59 12.50
C ARG A 196 3.07 -0.51 11.49
N VAL A 197 1.90 -0.20 12.03
CA VAL A 197 0.74 0.28 11.27
C VAL A 197 0.54 1.75 11.64
N TYR A 198 0.82 2.66 10.70
CA TYR A 198 0.62 4.09 10.88
C TYR A 198 -0.83 4.46 10.59
N ARG A 199 -1.61 4.73 11.64
CA ARG A 199 -3.00 5.19 11.53
C ARG A 199 -3.04 6.68 11.23
N VAL A 200 -3.87 7.08 10.27
CA VAL A 200 -3.99 8.48 9.84
C VAL A 200 -5.46 8.85 9.71
N GLY A 201 -5.91 9.69 10.64
CA GLY A 201 -7.33 9.97 10.85
C GLY A 201 -8.01 8.88 11.67
#